data_AF-A0A7S4NRV8-F1
#
_entry.id   AF-A0A7S4NRV8-F1
#
_cell.length_a   1.000
_cell.length_b   1.000
_cell.length_c   1.000
_cell.angle_alpha   90.00
_cell.angle_beta   90.00
_cell.angle_gamma   90.00
#
_symmetry.space_group_name_H-M   'P 1'
#
loop_
_entity.id
_entity.type
_entity.pdbx_description
1 polymer ?
#
loop_
_entity_poly.entity_id
_entity_poly.type
_entity_poly.pdbx_seq_one_letter_code
_entity_poly.pdbx_strand_id
1 'polypeptide(L)'
;GSSREVREQEEEEVVFDPTQGRLFQHQEEVPRLPIPELKDTCDRYIKALEPLIEKDMLEETKGYVEEFLQGQGPSLQEELHRLDQENKAGSWVSGFWETMYLENRDPHPIHTSPFFVLSPFARMKDPLQVLAALIRSTASFHHLVRTGNLGPEKAGDKPLCAYQLPRFLASSCVPAKGRDVYISEPSANHITLNIQGNLFVFQVMSNEGEIISQELCVKAIKKCFKDVSRKESDGVDTMIPIFSAGDRDTWAVVRAALSENNASQLSVIDTSLAVFNLLQGEAGSLEEASQIAMAPPLGWFDKLQFNVMQNGQVSLNMQHAACDGHTLLSLLRHIRSELVEGEGVGGGEKGRG
;
A
#
# COMPACT_ATOMS: atom_id res chain seq x y z
N GLY A 1 -45.92 0.14 -12.86
CA GLY A 1 -45.13 1.33 -13.20
C GLY A 1 -44.77 2.05 -11.92
N SER A 2 -43.49 2.01 -11.56
CA SER A 2 -42.77 3.03 -10.78
C SER A 2 -41.38 2.46 -10.59
N SER A 3 -40.53 2.71 -11.57
CA SER A 3 -39.10 2.41 -11.56
C SER A 3 -38.49 3.08 -10.33
N ARG A 4 -37.85 2.28 -9.46
CA ARG A 4 -36.95 2.79 -8.43
C ARG A 4 -35.71 3.29 -9.13
N GLU A 5 -35.56 4.60 -9.19
CA GLU A 5 -34.32 5.28 -9.54
C GLU A 5 -33.23 4.83 -8.55
N VAL A 6 -32.27 4.07 -9.05
CA VAL A 6 -30.98 3.89 -8.40
C VAL A 6 -30.29 5.24 -8.52
N ARG A 7 -30.24 5.99 -7.43
CA ARG A 7 -29.35 7.14 -7.31
C ARG A 7 -27.92 6.60 -7.33
N GLU A 8 -27.26 6.74 -8.46
CA GLU A 8 -25.81 6.85 -8.53
C GLU A 8 -25.44 8.04 -7.63
N GLN A 9 -24.94 7.72 -6.44
CA GLN A 9 -24.16 8.69 -5.69
C GLN A 9 -22.81 8.70 -6.39
N GLU A 10 -22.61 9.71 -7.25
CA GLU A 10 -21.26 10.20 -7.53
C GLU A 10 -20.67 10.54 -6.16
N GLU A 11 -19.84 9.64 -5.64
CA GLU A 11 -18.98 9.95 -4.50
C GLU A 11 -18.15 11.15 -4.93
N GLU A 12 -18.39 12.30 -4.31
CA GLU A 12 -17.40 13.39 -4.31
C GLU A 12 -16.14 12.80 -3.67
N GLU A 13 -15.26 12.24 -4.51
CA GLU A 13 -13.86 12.01 -4.15
C GLU A 13 -13.41 13.29 -3.47
N VAL A 14 -12.87 13.19 -2.26
CA VAL A 14 -12.14 14.31 -1.66
C VAL A 14 -10.97 14.56 -2.59
N VAL A 15 -11.16 15.45 -3.56
CA VAL A 15 -10.18 15.78 -4.59
C VAL A 15 -9.06 16.49 -3.85
N PHE A 16 -8.05 15.71 -3.48
CA PHE A 16 -6.72 16.22 -3.23
C PHE A 16 -6.38 17.14 -4.41
N ASP A 17 -6.31 18.46 -4.20
CA ASP A 17 -6.02 19.41 -5.27
C ASP A 17 -4.53 19.23 -5.67
N PRO A 18 -4.26 18.56 -6.82
CA PRO A 18 -2.91 18.28 -7.24
C PRO A 18 -2.20 19.52 -7.79
N THR A 19 -2.81 20.71 -7.75
CA THR A 19 -2.24 21.93 -8.35
C THR A 19 -1.59 22.88 -7.36
N GLN A 20 -1.71 22.67 -6.04
CA GLN A 20 -1.32 23.69 -5.04
C GLN A 20 -0.18 23.30 -4.08
N GLY A 21 0.33 22.08 -4.16
CA GLY A 21 1.41 21.59 -3.29
C GLY A 21 2.78 21.51 -3.98
N ARG A 22 3.86 21.74 -3.22
CA ARG A 22 5.25 21.46 -3.64
C ARG A 22 5.40 20.04 -4.20
N LEU A 23 4.68 19.06 -3.66
CA LEU A 23 4.72 17.66 -4.09
C LEU A 23 4.35 17.50 -5.57
N PHE A 24 3.43 18.31 -6.09
CA PHE A 24 2.90 18.18 -7.45
C PHE A 24 3.44 19.23 -8.41
N GLN A 25 4.44 20.00 -7.98
CA GLN A 25 5.02 21.11 -8.75
C GLN A 25 5.41 20.73 -10.19
N HIS A 26 5.84 19.48 -10.42
CA HIS A 26 6.26 18.99 -11.73
C HIS A 26 5.32 17.91 -12.30
N GLN A 27 4.11 17.75 -11.76
CA GLN A 27 3.19 16.67 -12.14
C GLN A 27 2.74 16.80 -13.61
N GLU A 28 2.54 18.04 -14.09
CA GLU A 28 2.19 18.32 -15.50
C GLU A 28 3.36 18.09 -16.47
N GLU A 29 4.60 18.04 -15.97
CA GLU A 29 5.80 17.76 -16.77
C GLU A 29 6.03 16.25 -16.97
N VAL A 30 5.31 15.40 -16.23
CA VAL A 30 5.43 13.94 -16.35
C VAL A 30 4.85 13.50 -17.70
N PRO A 31 5.65 12.86 -18.58
CA PRO A 31 5.17 12.45 -19.89
C PRO A 31 4.10 11.36 -19.76
N ARG A 32 3.12 11.38 -20.66
CA ARG A 32 2.17 10.27 -20.80
C ARG A 32 2.92 8.99 -21.15
N LEU A 33 2.45 7.86 -20.60
CA LEU A 33 3.01 6.56 -20.92
C LEU A 33 2.75 6.24 -22.41
N PRO A 34 3.79 6.04 -23.24
CA PRO A 34 3.59 5.79 -24.65
C PRO A 34 2.94 4.42 -24.89
N ILE A 35 2.13 4.34 -25.94
CA ILE A 35 1.68 3.07 -26.51
C ILE A 35 2.71 2.67 -27.59
N PRO A 36 3.41 1.53 -27.47
CA PRO A 36 4.33 1.07 -28.50
C PRO A 36 3.62 0.69 -29.79
N GLU A 37 4.34 0.73 -30.92
CA GLU A 37 3.84 0.19 -32.19
C GLU A 37 3.49 -1.29 -32.03
N LEU A 38 2.36 -1.69 -32.63
CA LEU A 38 1.84 -3.06 -32.52
C LEU A 38 2.85 -4.09 -33.03
N LYS A 39 3.49 -3.80 -34.17
CA LYS A 39 4.52 -4.68 -34.77
C LYS A 39 5.73 -4.82 -33.85
N ASP A 40 6.21 -3.73 -33.26
CA ASP A 40 7.35 -3.75 -32.36
C ASP A 40 7.06 -4.60 -31.11
N THR A 41 5.84 -4.53 -30.60
CA THR A 41 5.38 -5.36 -29.47
C THR A 41 5.37 -6.83 -29.85
N CYS A 42 4.84 -7.18 -31.02
CA CYS A 42 4.80 -8.55 -31.54
C CYS A 42 6.19 -9.14 -31.78
N ASP A 43 7.10 -8.36 -32.40
CA ASP A 43 8.49 -8.78 -32.63
C ASP A 43 9.21 -9.04 -31.29
N ARG A 44 9.02 -8.16 -30.29
CA ARG A 44 9.59 -8.33 -28.95
C ARG A 44 9.01 -9.54 -28.22
N TYR A 45 7.72 -9.81 -28.37
CA TYR A 45 7.06 -10.98 -27.79
C TYR A 45 7.68 -12.28 -28.33
N ILE A 46 7.83 -12.43 -29.65
CA ILE A 46 8.48 -13.60 -30.25
C ILE A 46 9.92 -13.74 -29.76
N LYS A 47 10.69 -12.65 -29.76
CA LYS A 47 12.08 -12.66 -29.27
C LYS A 47 12.19 -13.07 -27.80
N ALA A 48 11.21 -12.71 -26.96
CA ALA A 48 11.17 -13.11 -25.56
C ALA A 48 10.84 -14.60 -25.39
N LEU A 49 10.11 -15.21 -26.32
CA LEU A 49 9.77 -16.62 -26.32
C LEU A 49 10.86 -17.54 -26.88
N GLU A 50 11.68 -17.05 -27.81
CA GLU A 50 12.80 -17.81 -28.41
C GLU A 50 13.62 -18.66 -27.42
N PRO A 51 14.01 -18.17 -26.23
CA PRO A 51 14.76 -18.98 -25.26
C PRO A 51 13.90 -19.86 -24.34
N LEU A 52 12.56 -19.76 -24.39
CA LEU A 52 11.63 -20.40 -23.44
C LEU A 52 10.91 -21.61 -24.01
N ILE A 53 10.79 -21.71 -25.34
CA ILE A 53 9.99 -22.74 -26.01
C ILE A 53 10.76 -23.44 -27.13
N GLU A 54 10.35 -24.67 -27.43
CA GLU A 54 10.92 -25.45 -28.54
C GLU A 54 10.66 -24.82 -29.91
N LYS A 55 11.53 -25.11 -30.88
CA LYS A 55 11.49 -24.52 -32.22
C LYS A 55 10.14 -24.69 -32.94
N ASP A 56 9.57 -25.89 -32.88
CA ASP A 56 8.31 -26.17 -33.58
C ASP A 56 7.14 -25.35 -32.97
N MET A 57 7.09 -25.21 -31.64
CA MET A 57 6.11 -24.34 -30.95
C MET A 57 6.34 -22.86 -31.24
N LEU A 58 7.60 -22.44 -31.39
CA LEU A 58 7.92 -21.06 -31.77
C LEU A 58 7.44 -20.74 -33.19
N GLU A 59 7.62 -21.65 -34.15
CA GLU A 59 7.12 -21.46 -35.51
C GLU A 59 5.59 -21.41 -35.56
N GLU A 60 4.90 -22.26 -34.78
CA GLU A 60 3.44 -22.18 -34.63
C GLU A 60 3.00 -20.84 -34.01
N THR A 61 3.70 -20.38 -32.96
CA THR A 61 3.41 -19.11 -32.30
C THR A 61 3.61 -17.91 -33.22
N LYS A 62 4.65 -17.93 -34.07
CA LYS A 62 4.85 -16.90 -35.11
C LYS A 62 3.66 -16.83 -36.06
N GLY A 63 3.08 -17.97 -36.43
CA GLY A 63 1.86 -18.04 -37.22
C GLY A 63 0.68 -17.30 -36.55
N TYR A 64 0.43 -17.55 -35.27
CA TYR A 64 -0.62 -16.86 -34.52
C TYR A 64 -0.37 -15.36 -34.37
N VAL A 65 0.89 -14.95 -34.17
CA VAL A 65 1.25 -13.52 -34.08
C VAL A 65 1.04 -12.80 -35.42
N GLU A 66 1.36 -13.45 -36.54
CA GLU A 66 1.09 -12.89 -37.87
C GLU A 66 -0.41 -12.77 -38.14
N GLU A 67 -1.20 -13.79 -37.77
CA GLU A 67 -2.66 -13.73 -37.85
C GLU A 67 -3.24 -12.59 -37.00
N PHE A 68 -2.72 -12.39 -35.79
CA PHE A 68 -3.11 -11.27 -34.93
C PHE A 68 -2.76 -9.92 -35.56
N LEU A 69 -1.55 -9.77 -36.11
CA LEU A 69 -1.09 -8.53 -36.77
C LEU A 69 -1.93 -8.17 -38.00
N GLN A 70 -2.34 -9.15 -38.79
CA GLN A 70 -3.16 -8.95 -39.99
C GLN A 70 -4.67 -8.94 -39.71
N GLY A 71 -5.08 -9.48 -38.56
CA GLY A 71 -6.47 -9.65 -38.14
C GLY A 71 -6.93 -8.60 -37.14
N GLN A 72 -7.23 -9.03 -35.92
CA GLN A 72 -7.86 -8.18 -34.90
C GLN A 72 -6.92 -7.15 -34.24
N GLY A 73 -5.60 -7.36 -34.31
CA GLY A 73 -4.60 -6.54 -33.63
C GLY A 73 -4.70 -5.04 -33.92
N PRO A 74 -4.76 -4.60 -35.19
CA PRO A 74 -4.92 -3.19 -35.53
C PRO A 74 -6.15 -2.53 -34.92
N SER A 75 -7.31 -3.21 -34.93
CA SER A 75 -8.54 -2.68 -34.33
C SER A 75 -8.43 -2.55 -32.81
N LEU A 76 -7.79 -3.52 -32.14
CA LEU A 76 -7.55 -3.44 -30.70
C LEU A 76 -6.52 -2.36 -30.34
N GLN A 77 -5.51 -2.14 -31.18
CA GLN A 77 -4.54 -1.06 -31.03
C GLN A 77 -5.21 0.32 -31.17
N GLU A 78 -6.10 0.50 -32.14
CA GLU A 78 -6.90 1.73 -32.29
C GLU A 78 -7.78 1.99 -31.06
N GLU A 79 -8.43 0.95 -30.55
CA GLU A 79 -9.23 1.04 -29.32
C GLU A 79 -8.37 1.42 -28.11
N LEU A 80 -7.17 0.86 -28.00
CA LEU A 80 -6.21 1.22 -26.96
C LEU A 80 -5.80 2.70 -27.04
N HIS A 81 -5.55 3.22 -28.24
CA HIS A 81 -5.27 4.65 -28.44
C HIS A 81 -6.46 5.52 -28.07
N ARG A 82 -7.69 5.08 -28.37
CA ARG A 82 -8.92 5.78 -27.97
C ARG A 82 -9.04 5.84 -26.45
N LEU A 83 -8.83 4.72 -25.75
CA LEU A 83 -8.82 4.67 -24.29
C LEU A 83 -7.77 5.60 -23.67
N ASP A 84 -6.56 5.67 -24.24
CA ASP A 84 -5.54 6.61 -23.76
C ASP A 84 -6.00 8.07 -23.96
N GLN A 85 -6.54 8.41 -25.12
CA GLN A 85 -7.01 9.78 -25.42
C GLN A 85 -8.17 10.21 -24.53
N GLU A 86 -9.08 9.29 -24.20
CA GLU A 86 -10.21 9.53 -23.29
C GLU A 86 -9.78 9.61 -21.81
N ASN A 87 -8.62 9.02 -21.46
CA ASN A 87 -8.09 9.04 -20.09
C ASN A 87 -7.48 10.40 -19.72
N LYS A 88 -8.26 11.17 -18.95
CA LYS A 88 -7.89 12.49 -18.43
C LYS A 88 -7.02 12.45 -17.16
N ALA A 89 -6.99 11.32 -16.44
CA ALA A 89 -6.47 11.23 -15.08
C ALA A 89 -5.13 10.48 -14.97
N GLY A 90 -4.62 9.91 -16.06
CA GLY A 90 -3.34 9.22 -16.01
C GLY A 90 -3.00 8.39 -17.23
N SER A 91 -2.43 7.21 -16.97
CA SER A 91 -1.97 6.29 -18.00
C SER A 91 -3.09 5.33 -18.42
N TRP A 92 -3.13 4.98 -19.71
CA TRP A 92 -4.01 3.94 -20.25
C TRP A 92 -3.93 2.59 -19.51
N VAL A 93 -2.80 2.26 -18.86
CA VAL A 93 -2.65 0.97 -18.16
C VAL A 93 -3.29 0.94 -16.77
N SER A 94 -3.51 2.10 -16.14
CA SER A 94 -3.89 2.17 -14.71
C SER A 94 -5.15 1.36 -14.38
N GLY A 95 -6.21 1.46 -15.18
CA GLY A 95 -7.45 0.71 -14.94
C GLY A 95 -7.31 -0.81 -15.14
N PHE A 96 -6.44 -1.24 -16.06
CA PHE A 96 -6.11 -2.66 -16.24
C PHE A 96 -5.31 -3.19 -15.06
N TRP A 97 -4.37 -2.39 -14.55
CA TRP A 97 -3.55 -2.72 -13.37
C TRP A 97 -4.43 -2.90 -12.13
N GLU A 98 -5.33 -1.95 -11.86
CA GLU A 98 -6.29 -2.04 -10.76
C GLU A 98 -7.17 -3.29 -10.88
N THR A 99 -7.71 -3.54 -12.08
CA THR A 99 -8.55 -4.72 -12.34
C THR A 99 -7.78 -6.03 -12.08
N MET A 100 -6.52 -6.12 -12.51
CA MET A 100 -5.67 -7.29 -12.28
C MET A 100 -5.52 -7.63 -10.79
N TYR A 101 -5.39 -6.64 -9.90
CA TYR A 101 -5.29 -6.91 -8.46
C TYR A 101 -6.66 -7.08 -7.80
N LEU A 102 -7.64 -6.24 -8.14
CA LEU A 102 -8.94 -6.21 -7.47
C LEU A 102 -9.87 -7.35 -7.89
N GLU A 103 -9.64 -8.00 -9.04
CA GLU A 103 -10.39 -9.18 -9.44
C GLU A 103 -9.65 -10.49 -9.14
N ASN A 104 -8.37 -10.43 -8.77
CA ASN A 104 -7.64 -11.61 -8.30
C ASN A 104 -8.24 -12.11 -6.97
N ARG A 105 -8.67 -13.38 -6.93
CA ARG A 105 -9.29 -14.00 -5.74
C ARG A 105 -8.32 -14.77 -4.86
N ASP A 106 -7.06 -14.92 -5.27
CA ASP A 106 -6.03 -15.55 -4.45
C ASP A 106 -5.79 -14.76 -3.15
N PRO A 107 -5.44 -15.45 -2.05
CA PRO A 107 -5.05 -14.78 -0.81
C PRO A 107 -3.94 -13.76 -1.02
N HIS A 108 -4.09 -12.55 -0.47
CA HIS A 108 -3.05 -11.51 -0.55
C HIS A 108 -1.65 -11.94 -0.09
N PRO A 109 -1.46 -12.52 1.12
CA PRO A 109 -0.14 -12.96 1.53
C PRO A 109 0.41 -13.98 0.54
N ILE A 110 1.72 -13.90 0.29
CA ILE A 110 2.48 -14.75 -0.64
C ILE A 110 2.19 -14.45 -2.13
N HIS A 111 0.91 -14.30 -2.52
CA HIS A 111 0.53 -14.21 -3.93
C HIS A 111 0.66 -12.80 -4.51
N THR A 112 0.27 -11.77 -3.74
CA THR A 112 0.24 -10.39 -4.25
C THR A 112 0.95 -9.39 -3.35
N SER A 113 0.93 -9.58 -2.03
CA SER A 113 1.55 -8.64 -1.09
C SER A 113 3.07 -8.82 -0.98
N PRO A 114 3.89 -7.85 -1.45
CA PRO A 114 5.32 -7.88 -1.18
C PRO A 114 5.62 -7.58 0.29
N PHE A 115 6.82 -7.96 0.71
CA PHE A 115 7.34 -7.67 2.04
C PHE A 115 8.75 -7.10 1.98
N PHE A 116 9.13 -6.39 3.04
CA PHE A 116 10.48 -5.83 3.20
C PHE A 116 10.97 -6.10 4.62
N VAL A 117 12.17 -6.65 4.78
CA VAL A 117 12.85 -6.69 6.09
C VAL A 117 13.84 -5.53 6.13
N LEU A 118 13.66 -4.62 7.08
CA LEU A 118 14.52 -3.44 7.19
C LEU A 118 15.81 -3.80 7.92
N SER A 119 16.91 -3.11 7.57
CA SER A 119 18.11 -3.17 8.39
C SER A 119 17.80 -2.64 9.82
N PRO A 120 18.36 -3.25 10.87
CA PRO A 120 18.11 -2.80 12.24
C PRO A 120 18.45 -1.32 12.46
N PHE A 121 17.61 -0.61 13.22
CA PHE A 121 17.89 0.77 13.63
C PHE A 121 18.97 0.76 14.72
N ALA A 122 20.17 1.22 14.40
CA ALA A 122 21.37 1.06 15.24
C ALA A 122 21.22 1.52 16.70
N ARG A 123 20.36 2.51 16.97
CA ARG A 123 20.20 3.16 18.29
C ARG A 123 18.93 2.75 19.04
N MET A 124 18.04 1.96 18.44
CA MET A 124 16.73 1.66 19.03
C MET A 124 16.44 0.16 18.96
N LYS A 125 16.50 -0.50 20.12
CA LYS A 125 16.22 -1.94 20.27
C LYS A 125 14.96 -2.25 21.07
N ASP A 126 14.48 -1.29 21.88
CA ASP A 126 13.21 -1.45 22.59
C ASP A 126 12.06 -1.44 21.57
N PRO A 127 11.31 -2.55 21.41
CA PRO A 127 10.29 -2.66 20.38
C PRO A 127 9.18 -1.62 20.53
N LEU A 128 8.90 -1.15 21.75
CA LEU A 128 7.87 -0.12 21.97
C LEU A 128 8.35 1.25 21.52
N GLN A 129 9.65 1.53 21.68
CA GLN A 129 10.26 2.75 21.15
C GLN A 129 10.29 2.71 19.63
N VAL A 130 10.72 1.59 19.04
CA VAL A 130 10.75 1.40 17.58
C VAL A 130 9.36 1.62 16.99
N LEU A 131 8.35 0.96 17.55
CA LEU A 131 6.97 1.07 17.08
C LEU A 131 6.44 2.51 17.18
N ALA A 132 6.68 3.18 18.31
CA ALA A 132 6.28 4.58 18.49
C ALA A 132 6.96 5.52 17.47
N ALA A 133 8.24 5.28 17.17
CA ALA A 133 8.98 6.07 16.22
C ALA A 133 8.47 5.86 14.78
N LEU A 134 8.20 4.61 14.38
CA LEU A 134 7.57 4.30 13.09
C LEU A 134 6.19 4.95 12.93
N ILE A 135 5.35 4.91 13.98
CA ILE A 135 4.02 5.53 13.97
C ILE A 135 4.14 7.04 13.72
N ARG A 136 5.05 7.71 14.45
CA ARG A 136 5.26 9.15 14.31
C ARG A 136 5.79 9.53 12.94
N SER A 137 6.78 8.82 12.44
CA SER A 137 7.35 9.09 11.11
C SER A 137 6.36 8.81 9.98
N THR A 138 5.51 7.79 10.12
CA THR A 138 4.43 7.54 9.17
C THR A 138 3.39 8.66 9.19
N ALA A 139 3.00 9.15 10.38
CA ALA A 139 2.10 10.29 10.51
C ALA A 139 2.71 11.59 9.95
N SER A 140 4.01 11.82 10.18
CA SER A 140 4.80 12.94 9.64
C SER A 140 4.79 12.93 8.11
N PHE A 141 5.13 11.79 7.51
CA PHE A 141 5.08 11.62 6.07
C PHE A 141 3.67 11.86 5.50
N HIS A 142 2.66 11.26 6.11
CA HIS A 142 1.26 11.42 5.68
C HIS A 142 0.84 12.90 5.75
N HIS A 143 1.20 13.62 6.81
CA HIS A 143 0.94 15.04 6.93
C HIS A 143 1.60 15.86 5.81
N LEU A 144 2.88 15.58 5.49
CA LEU A 144 3.60 16.25 4.41
C LEU A 144 2.97 15.99 3.04
N VAL A 145 2.51 14.76 2.79
CA VAL A 145 1.80 14.41 1.55
C VAL A 145 0.46 15.13 1.47
N ARG A 146 -0.37 15.02 2.52
CA ARG A 146 -1.72 15.61 2.57
C ARG A 146 -1.72 17.13 2.44
N THR A 147 -0.71 17.79 2.99
CA THR A 147 -0.54 19.25 2.90
C THR A 147 0.22 19.69 1.65
N GLY A 148 0.64 18.75 0.79
CA GLY A 148 1.41 19.03 -0.41
C GLY A 148 2.82 19.55 -0.16
N ASN A 149 3.32 19.46 1.08
CA ASN A 149 4.62 20.00 1.50
C ASN A 149 5.80 19.04 1.26
N LEU A 150 5.52 17.77 0.97
CA LEU A 150 6.56 16.82 0.54
C LEU A 150 7.21 17.32 -0.77
N GLY A 151 8.52 17.17 -0.92
CA GLY A 151 9.21 17.55 -2.16
C GLY A 151 8.88 16.58 -3.31
N PRO A 152 8.88 17.06 -4.57
CA PRO A 152 8.66 16.19 -5.72
C PRO A 152 9.84 15.24 -5.89
N GLU A 153 9.57 14.00 -6.30
CA GLU A 153 10.61 13.02 -6.57
C GLU A 153 11.09 13.08 -8.02
N LYS A 154 12.37 12.75 -8.23
CA LYS A 154 13.01 12.74 -9.54
C LYS A 154 13.88 11.50 -9.73
N ALA A 155 13.95 10.99 -10.96
CA ALA A 155 14.92 10.01 -11.40
C ALA A 155 15.98 10.72 -12.27
N GLY A 156 17.13 11.05 -11.66
CA GLY A 156 18.04 12.03 -12.25
C GLY A 156 17.35 13.40 -12.34
N ASP A 157 17.28 13.97 -13.54
CA ASP A 157 16.62 15.25 -13.78
C ASP A 157 15.12 15.14 -14.12
N LYS A 158 14.60 13.92 -14.30
CA LYS A 158 13.22 13.69 -14.74
C LYS A 158 12.26 13.60 -13.56
N PRO A 159 11.14 14.36 -13.52
CA PRO A 159 10.15 14.24 -12.47
C PRO A 159 9.44 12.89 -12.51
N LEU A 160 9.06 12.41 -11.33
CA LEU A 160 8.25 11.20 -11.17
C LEU A 160 6.82 11.58 -10.77
N CYS A 161 5.87 10.72 -11.16
CA CYS A 161 4.46 10.90 -10.84
C CYS A 161 4.23 10.75 -9.33
N ALA A 162 3.55 11.72 -8.72
CA ALA A 162 3.21 11.72 -7.31
C ALA A 162 1.82 11.13 -6.99
N TYR A 163 1.08 10.66 -8.01
CA TYR A 163 -0.32 10.26 -7.90
C TYR A 163 -0.62 9.18 -6.85
N GLN A 164 0.31 8.24 -6.64
CA GLN A 164 0.15 7.16 -5.65
C GLN A 164 0.39 7.63 -4.20
N LEU A 165 1.15 8.71 -3.98
CA LEU A 165 1.58 9.13 -2.65
C LEU A 165 0.40 9.49 -1.72
N PRO A 166 -0.64 10.23 -2.15
CA PRO A 166 -1.80 10.52 -1.31
C PRO A 166 -2.71 9.31 -1.06
N ARG A 167 -2.49 8.17 -1.74
CA ARG A 167 -3.50 7.11 -1.90
C ARG A 167 -3.08 5.74 -1.38
N PHE A 168 -1.87 5.59 -0.85
CA PHE A 168 -1.40 4.29 -0.36
C PHE A 168 -1.44 4.16 1.17
N LEU A 169 -1.32 5.29 1.89
CA LEU A 169 -1.64 5.37 3.32
C LEU A 169 -3.14 5.64 3.49
N ALA A 170 -3.65 5.34 4.68
CA ALA A 170 -5.07 5.53 5.01
C ALA A 170 -6.02 4.77 4.07
N SER A 171 -5.54 3.66 3.52
CA SER A 171 -6.21 2.95 2.45
C SER A 171 -6.31 1.46 2.73
N SER A 172 -7.29 0.80 2.13
CA SER A 172 -7.59 -0.62 2.34
C SER A 172 -8.19 -1.26 1.11
N CYS A 173 -7.79 -2.49 0.82
CA CYS A 173 -8.44 -3.36 -0.17
C CYS A 173 -9.54 -4.18 0.53
N VAL A 174 -10.76 -3.65 0.53
CA VAL A 174 -11.91 -4.25 1.20
C VAL A 174 -12.44 -5.41 0.34
N PRO A 175 -12.56 -6.64 0.87
CA PRO A 175 -13.04 -7.77 0.11
C PRO A 175 -14.50 -7.59 -0.31
N ALA A 176 -14.80 -7.91 -1.57
CA ALA A 176 -16.15 -7.92 -2.09
C ALA A 176 -16.30 -9.03 -3.14
N LYS A 177 -17.56 -9.44 -3.38
CA LYS A 177 -17.86 -10.59 -4.23
C LYS A 177 -17.43 -10.30 -5.68
N GLY A 178 -16.56 -11.15 -6.22
CA GLY A 178 -16.08 -11.08 -7.61
C GLY A 178 -15.05 -9.98 -7.89
N ARG A 179 -15.11 -8.85 -7.18
CA ARG A 179 -14.13 -7.76 -7.27
C ARG A 179 -14.04 -7.03 -5.93
N ASP A 180 -12.83 -6.92 -5.39
CA ASP A 180 -12.54 -6.15 -4.18
C ASP A 180 -12.66 -4.64 -4.45
N VAL A 181 -12.87 -3.88 -3.38
CA VAL A 181 -12.99 -2.42 -3.43
C VAL A 181 -11.79 -1.79 -2.75
N TYR A 182 -11.05 -1.00 -3.50
CA TYR A 182 -9.99 -0.17 -2.93
C TYR A 182 -10.59 1.12 -2.38
N ILE A 183 -10.38 1.39 -1.09
CA ILE A 183 -10.81 2.64 -0.45
C ILE A 183 -9.60 3.41 0.07
N SER A 184 -9.71 4.74 0.12
CA SER A 184 -8.71 5.65 0.67
C SER A 184 -9.40 6.77 1.45
N GLU A 185 -8.87 7.11 2.63
CA GLU A 185 -9.32 8.22 3.47
C GLU A 185 -8.15 9.19 3.74
N PRO A 186 -7.78 10.06 2.78
CA PRO A 186 -6.62 10.93 2.91
C PRO A 186 -6.69 11.92 4.08
N SER A 187 -7.87 12.13 4.69
CA SER A 187 -8.03 13.00 5.86
C SER A 187 -7.77 12.30 7.19
N ALA A 188 -7.54 10.97 7.18
CA ALA A 188 -7.34 10.17 8.38
C ALA A 188 -6.20 10.69 9.26
N ASN A 189 -6.37 10.50 10.56
CA ASN A 189 -5.44 11.00 11.59
C ASN A 189 -5.11 9.92 12.64
N HIS A 190 -5.52 8.68 12.38
CA HIS A 190 -5.44 7.55 13.30
C HIS A 190 -4.73 6.34 12.69
N ILE A 191 -4.21 5.48 13.56
CA ILE A 191 -3.60 4.19 13.20
C ILE A 191 -4.34 3.03 13.85
N THR A 192 -4.15 1.83 13.34
CA THR A 192 -4.52 0.59 14.02
C THR A 192 -3.27 -0.05 14.61
N LEU A 193 -3.26 -0.29 15.91
CA LEU A 193 -2.24 -1.08 16.59
C LEU A 193 -2.78 -2.49 16.81
N ASN A 194 -2.00 -3.50 16.45
CA ASN A 194 -2.32 -4.89 16.66
C ASN A 194 -1.30 -5.51 17.62
N ILE A 195 -1.80 -6.01 18.76
CA ILE A 195 -1.01 -6.76 19.73
C ILE A 195 -1.66 -8.12 19.88
N GLN A 196 -1.05 -9.15 19.30
CA GLN A 196 -1.54 -10.54 19.39
C GLN A 196 -3.00 -10.69 18.95
N GLY A 197 -3.39 -10.04 17.85
CA GLY A 197 -4.75 -10.05 17.33
C GLY A 197 -5.73 -9.13 18.05
N ASN A 198 -5.31 -8.47 19.14
CA ASN A 198 -6.09 -7.42 19.79
C ASN A 198 -5.84 -6.09 19.08
N LEU A 199 -6.87 -5.57 18.43
CA LEU A 199 -6.82 -4.34 17.66
C LEU A 199 -7.19 -3.14 18.54
N PHE A 200 -6.36 -2.11 18.50
CA PHE A 200 -6.56 -0.83 19.16
C PHE A 200 -6.47 0.28 18.12
N VAL A 201 -7.23 1.35 18.33
CA VAL A 201 -7.19 2.53 17.47
C VAL A 201 -6.59 3.69 18.24
N PHE A 202 -5.65 4.40 17.62
CA PHE A 202 -5.02 5.57 18.21
C PHE A 202 -5.10 6.75 17.27
N GLN A 203 -5.58 7.87 17.79
CA GLN A 203 -5.34 9.17 17.19
C GLN A 203 -3.85 9.51 17.34
N VAL A 204 -3.17 9.75 16.23
CA VAL A 204 -1.72 10.05 16.21
C VAL A 204 -1.41 11.45 15.69
N MET A 205 -2.42 12.11 15.12
CA MET A 205 -2.34 13.46 14.60
C MET A 205 -3.61 14.24 14.98
N SER A 206 -3.47 15.53 15.31
CA SER A 206 -4.62 16.43 15.48
C SER A 206 -5.19 16.86 14.12
N ASN A 207 -6.36 17.50 14.11
CA ASN A 207 -6.93 18.03 12.86
C ASN A 207 -6.06 19.15 12.28
N GLU A 208 -5.32 19.85 13.13
CA GLU A 208 -4.36 20.91 12.77
C GLU A 208 -3.00 20.36 12.30
N GLY A 209 -2.81 19.03 12.36
CA GLY A 209 -1.59 18.36 11.90
C GLY A 209 -0.53 18.14 12.98
N GLU A 210 -0.84 18.39 14.26
CA GLU A 210 0.10 18.16 15.35
C GLU A 210 0.26 16.65 15.62
N ILE A 211 1.49 16.15 15.49
CA ILE A 211 1.78 14.72 15.66
C ILE A 211 2.05 14.42 17.14
N ILE A 212 1.49 13.31 17.63
CA ILE A 212 1.68 12.82 18.99
C ILE A 212 3.18 12.71 19.34
N SER A 213 3.57 13.08 20.55
CA SER A 213 4.96 12.93 21.01
C SER A 213 5.33 11.46 21.21
N GLN A 214 6.62 11.13 21.06
CA GLN A 214 7.10 9.76 21.22
C GLN A 214 6.85 9.23 22.63
N GLU A 215 7.04 10.06 23.65
CA GLU A 215 6.77 9.66 25.03
C GLU A 215 5.29 9.27 25.25
N LEU A 216 4.36 10.07 24.70
CA LEU A 216 2.93 9.79 24.80
C LEU A 216 2.54 8.55 23.99
N CYS A 217 3.09 8.40 22.78
CA CYS A 217 2.87 7.21 21.94
C CYS A 217 3.35 5.93 22.64
N VAL A 218 4.57 5.93 23.20
CA VAL A 218 5.10 4.80 23.99
C VAL A 218 4.22 4.51 25.22
N LYS A 219 3.78 5.54 25.95
CA LYS A 219 2.86 5.37 27.09
C LYS A 219 1.55 4.70 26.67
N ALA A 220 0.99 5.11 25.54
CA ALA A 220 -0.25 4.58 24.98
C ALA A 220 -0.09 3.10 24.56
N ILE A 221 0.97 2.77 23.82
CA ILE A 221 1.31 1.38 23.42
C ILE A 221 1.51 0.51 24.67
N LYS A 222 2.26 0.99 25.68
CA LYS A 222 2.49 0.28 26.95
C LYS A 222 1.19 -0.03 27.69
N LYS A 223 0.21 0.87 27.63
CA LYS A 223 -1.10 0.65 28.25
C LYS A 223 -1.82 -0.51 27.56
N CYS A 224 -1.92 -0.49 26.23
CA CYS A 224 -2.55 -1.56 25.46
C CYS A 224 -1.85 -2.90 25.63
N PHE A 225 -0.52 -2.93 25.66
CA PHE A 225 0.24 -4.15 25.94
C PHE A 225 -0.11 -4.75 27.32
N LYS A 226 -0.25 -3.90 28.35
CA LYS A 226 -0.67 -4.34 29.69
C LYS A 226 -2.11 -4.85 29.71
N ASP A 227 -3.00 -4.22 28.96
CA ASP A 227 -4.41 -4.63 28.88
C ASP A 227 -4.52 -6.01 28.22
N VAL A 228 -3.79 -6.26 27.12
CA VAL A 228 -3.70 -7.60 26.50
C VAL A 228 -3.12 -8.62 27.47
N SER A 229 -2.03 -8.29 28.17
CA SER A 229 -1.35 -9.21 29.10
C SER A 229 -2.21 -9.62 30.31
N ARG A 230 -3.28 -8.87 30.61
CA ARG A 230 -4.20 -9.14 31.73
C ARG A 230 -5.46 -9.86 31.31
N LYS A 231 -5.74 -9.94 30.01
CA LYS A 231 -6.98 -10.49 29.48
C LYS A 231 -6.90 -12.01 29.51
N GLU A 232 -7.80 -12.64 30.25
CA GLU A 232 -8.07 -14.06 30.10
C GLU A 232 -8.96 -14.21 28.85
N SER A 233 -8.42 -14.83 27.80
CA SER A 233 -9.14 -15.14 26.57
C SER A 233 -8.85 -16.58 26.17
N ASP A 234 -9.84 -17.24 25.58
CA ASP A 234 -9.69 -18.53 24.90
C ASP A 234 -8.99 -18.40 23.53
N GLY A 235 -8.68 -17.16 23.13
CA GLY A 235 -7.98 -16.80 21.91
C GLY A 235 -8.89 -16.67 20.69
N VAL A 236 -10.19 -16.98 20.77
CA VAL A 236 -11.06 -16.95 19.59
C VAL A 236 -11.29 -15.53 19.10
N ASP A 237 -11.44 -14.57 20.02
CA ASP A 237 -11.70 -13.17 19.72
C ASP A 237 -10.49 -12.44 19.09
N THR A 238 -9.28 -12.98 19.24
CA THR A 238 -8.06 -12.43 18.64
C THR A 238 -7.79 -12.94 17.23
N MET A 239 -8.57 -13.90 16.73
CA MET A 239 -8.34 -14.50 15.41
C MET A 239 -8.87 -13.65 14.26
N ILE A 240 -9.67 -12.61 14.50
CA ILE A 240 -10.31 -11.81 13.44
C ILE A 240 -9.35 -11.36 12.32
N PRO A 241 -8.13 -10.86 12.61
CA PRO A 241 -7.22 -10.45 11.54
C PRO A 241 -6.84 -11.57 10.56
N ILE A 242 -6.77 -12.83 11.03
CA ILE A 242 -6.35 -13.97 10.20
C ILE A 242 -7.23 -14.16 8.97
N PHE A 243 -8.51 -13.76 9.03
CA PHE A 243 -9.43 -13.94 7.91
C PHE A 243 -9.03 -13.10 6.70
N SER A 244 -8.34 -11.98 6.89
CA SER A 244 -7.78 -11.18 5.79
C SER A 244 -6.66 -11.89 5.01
N ALA A 245 -6.07 -12.93 5.60
CA ALA A 245 -5.06 -13.78 4.97
C ALA A 245 -5.68 -14.90 4.10
N GLY A 246 -7.01 -15.05 4.11
CA GLY A 246 -7.71 -16.08 3.36
C GLY A 246 -7.97 -15.70 1.90
N ASP A 247 -8.58 -16.65 1.18
CA ASP A 247 -9.17 -16.45 -0.14
C ASP A 247 -10.16 -15.26 -0.11
N ARG A 248 -10.16 -14.44 -1.17
CA ARG A 248 -10.88 -13.16 -1.17
C ARG A 248 -12.39 -13.32 -1.13
N ASP A 249 -12.94 -14.35 -1.79
CA ASP A 249 -14.38 -14.62 -1.77
C ASP A 249 -14.83 -15.13 -0.39
N THR A 250 -14.03 -15.98 0.25
CA THR A 250 -14.27 -16.43 1.62
C THR A 250 -14.20 -15.26 2.59
N TRP A 251 -13.18 -14.40 2.47
CA TRP A 251 -13.05 -13.21 3.30
C TRP A 251 -14.21 -12.24 3.09
N ALA A 252 -14.70 -12.06 1.86
CA ALA A 252 -15.86 -11.23 1.57
C ALA A 252 -17.12 -11.70 2.33
N VAL A 253 -17.37 -13.01 2.37
CA VAL A 253 -18.51 -13.60 3.11
C VAL A 253 -18.36 -13.37 4.62
N VAL A 254 -17.18 -13.69 5.18
CA VAL A 254 -16.94 -13.54 6.63
C VAL A 254 -17.01 -12.06 7.02
N ARG A 255 -16.42 -11.17 6.24
CA ARG A 255 -16.42 -9.73 6.51
C ARG A 255 -17.82 -9.14 6.44
N ALA A 256 -18.66 -9.58 5.50
CA ALA A 256 -20.06 -9.18 5.44
C ALA A 256 -20.81 -9.56 6.73
N ALA A 257 -20.64 -10.80 7.22
CA ALA A 257 -21.22 -11.24 8.48
C ALA A 257 -20.69 -10.45 9.69
N LEU A 258 -19.39 -10.14 9.74
CA LEU A 258 -18.80 -9.30 10.79
C LEU A 258 -19.39 -7.88 10.78
N SER A 259 -19.62 -7.33 9.59
CA SER A 259 -20.12 -5.97 9.39
C SER A 259 -21.53 -5.76 9.96
N GLU A 260 -22.37 -6.80 10.03
CA GLU A 260 -23.74 -6.72 10.59
C GLU A 260 -23.79 -6.10 12.00
N ASN A 261 -22.76 -6.34 12.82
CA ASN A 261 -22.66 -5.81 14.18
C ASN A 261 -21.41 -4.93 14.42
N ASN A 262 -20.46 -4.91 13.47
CA ASN A 262 -19.15 -4.29 13.66
C ASN A 262 -18.75 -3.33 12.52
N ALA A 263 -19.70 -2.86 11.71
CA ALA A 263 -19.43 -1.98 10.57
C ALA A 263 -18.56 -0.77 10.93
N SER A 264 -18.86 -0.09 12.04
CA SER A 264 -18.06 1.06 12.49
C SER A 264 -16.62 0.68 12.84
N GLN A 265 -16.42 -0.45 13.53
CA GLN A 265 -15.12 -0.92 13.97
C GLN A 265 -14.25 -1.33 12.77
N LEU A 266 -14.84 -2.01 11.78
CA LEU A 266 -14.18 -2.34 10.53
C LEU A 266 -13.81 -1.08 9.75
N SER A 267 -14.73 -0.11 9.63
CA SER A 267 -14.47 1.16 8.95
C SER A 267 -13.32 1.95 9.58
N VAL A 268 -13.20 1.96 10.91
CA VAL A 268 -12.06 2.63 11.57
C VAL A 268 -10.73 1.92 11.26
N ILE A 269 -10.73 0.59 11.08
CA ILE A 269 -9.53 -0.14 10.64
C ILE A 269 -9.22 0.18 9.17
N ASP A 270 -10.22 0.17 8.29
CA ASP A 270 -10.03 0.40 6.86
C ASP A 270 -9.46 1.80 6.58
N THR A 271 -9.88 2.80 7.35
CA THR A 271 -9.46 4.21 7.20
C THR A 271 -8.17 4.57 7.94
N SER A 272 -7.60 3.66 8.74
CA SER A 272 -6.38 3.97 9.50
C SER A 272 -5.15 4.10 8.59
N LEU A 273 -4.18 4.95 8.95
CA LEU A 273 -3.01 5.23 8.09
C LEU A 273 -2.28 3.96 7.67
N ALA A 274 -2.07 3.05 8.62
CA ALA A 274 -1.48 1.74 8.46
C ALA A 274 -1.79 0.90 9.70
N VAL A 275 -1.52 -0.41 9.61
CA VAL A 275 -1.57 -1.31 10.76
C VAL A 275 -0.16 -1.48 11.33
N PHE A 276 -0.02 -1.35 12.65
CA PHE A 276 1.23 -1.48 13.37
C PHE A 276 1.14 -2.73 14.26
N ASN A 277 1.86 -3.78 13.90
CA ASN A 277 1.87 -5.06 14.59
C ASN A 277 3.05 -5.11 15.57
N LEU A 278 2.75 -5.38 16.84
CA LEU A 278 3.74 -5.77 17.84
C LEU A 278 3.74 -7.29 17.96
N LEU A 279 4.74 -7.94 17.37
CA LEU A 279 4.82 -9.39 17.28
C LEU A 279 5.36 -10.02 18.56
N GLN A 280 4.92 -11.25 18.83
CA GLN A 280 5.57 -12.10 19.83
C GLN A 280 6.79 -12.80 19.19
N GLY A 281 7.84 -12.96 19.99
CA GLY A 281 9.06 -13.61 19.56
C GLY A 281 10.00 -12.71 18.74
N GLU A 282 11.06 -13.34 18.26
CA GLU A 282 12.16 -12.73 17.53
C GLU A 282 12.66 -13.71 16.47
N ALA A 283 13.04 -13.21 15.30
CA ALA A 283 13.68 -14.02 14.28
C ALA A 283 15.18 -14.19 14.59
N GLY A 284 15.68 -15.42 14.53
CA GLY A 284 17.09 -15.75 14.68
C GLY A 284 17.91 -15.60 13.39
N SER A 285 17.26 -15.42 12.24
CA SER A 285 17.90 -15.27 10.94
C SER A 285 17.13 -14.34 9.99
N LEU A 286 17.78 -13.89 8.91
CA LEU A 286 17.10 -13.13 7.86
C LEU A 286 16.04 -13.95 7.13
N GLU A 287 16.26 -15.26 6.97
CA GLU A 287 15.28 -16.17 6.36
C GLU A 287 14.00 -16.24 7.20
N GLU A 288 14.13 -16.48 8.51
CA GLU A 288 12.99 -16.48 9.43
C GLU A 288 12.29 -15.12 9.48
N ALA A 289 13.06 -14.02 9.52
CA ALA A 289 12.50 -12.67 9.45
C ALA A 289 11.71 -12.44 8.16
N SER A 290 12.17 -12.99 7.03
CA SER A 290 11.52 -12.89 5.73
C SER A 290 10.23 -13.71 5.68
N GLN A 291 10.24 -14.93 6.22
CA GLN A 291 9.04 -15.77 6.33
C GLN A 291 7.95 -15.08 7.17
N ILE A 292 8.34 -14.50 8.33
CA ILE A 292 7.42 -13.75 9.17
C ILE A 292 6.93 -12.47 8.46
N ALA A 293 7.78 -11.77 7.71
CA ALA A 293 7.38 -10.57 6.98
C ALA A 293 6.41 -10.85 5.82
N MET A 294 6.57 -12.00 5.17
CA MET A 294 5.71 -12.44 4.07
C MET A 294 4.28 -12.73 4.54
N ALA A 295 4.14 -13.35 5.71
CA ALA A 295 2.85 -13.67 6.32
C ALA A 295 2.88 -13.45 7.84
N PRO A 296 2.86 -12.19 8.32
CA PRO A 296 2.90 -11.91 9.75
C PRO A 296 1.71 -12.56 10.47
N PRO A 297 1.95 -13.20 11.63
CA PRO A 297 0.89 -13.87 12.37
C PRO A 297 -0.16 -12.85 12.81
N LEU A 298 -1.43 -13.19 12.59
CA LEU A 298 -2.57 -12.31 12.90
C LEU A 298 -2.47 -10.93 12.22
N GLY A 299 -1.85 -10.86 11.03
CA GLY A 299 -1.77 -9.63 10.23
C GLY A 299 -3.11 -9.23 9.61
N TRP A 300 -3.23 -7.96 9.20
CA TRP A 300 -4.38 -7.40 8.49
C TRP A 300 -4.03 -7.08 7.03
N PHE A 301 -4.11 -8.09 6.16
CA PHE A 301 -3.53 -8.12 4.82
C PHE A 301 -4.22 -7.24 3.77
N ASP A 302 -5.29 -6.55 4.16
CA ASP A 302 -5.97 -5.58 3.30
C ASP A 302 -5.26 -4.22 3.27
N LYS A 303 -4.23 -4.00 4.12
CA LYS A 303 -3.56 -2.69 4.32
C LYS A 303 -2.04 -2.79 4.28
N LEU A 304 -1.36 -1.63 4.24
CA LEU A 304 0.05 -1.53 4.63
C LEU A 304 0.21 -1.85 6.12
N GLN A 305 1.18 -2.69 6.44
CA GLN A 305 1.47 -3.11 7.80
C GLN A 305 2.95 -2.99 8.15
N PHE A 306 3.23 -2.48 9.34
CA PHE A 306 4.55 -2.49 9.97
C PHE A 306 4.58 -3.57 11.04
N ASN A 307 5.59 -4.44 11.02
CA ASN A 307 5.76 -5.53 11.97
C ASN A 307 7.01 -5.28 12.80
N VAL A 308 6.87 -5.20 14.12
CA VAL A 308 7.99 -5.02 15.05
C VAL A 308 8.09 -6.23 15.97
N MET A 309 9.23 -6.92 15.89
CA MET A 309 9.56 -8.07 16.75
C MET A 309 10.13 -7.63 18.09
N GLN A 310 10.24 -8.54 19.06
CA GLN A 310 10.70 -8.23 20.43
C GLN A 310 12.13 -7.70 20.51
N ASN A 311 12.98 -8.06 19.55
CA ASN A 311 14.36 -7.56 19.44
C ASN A 311 14.46 -6.22 18.69
N GLY A 312 13.33 -5.61 18.31
CA GLY A 312 13.26 -4.36 17.55
C GLY A 312 13.46 -4.53 16.04
N GLN A 313 13.58 -5.76 15.52
CA GLN A 313 13.60 -6.03 14.08
C GLN A 313 12.27 -5.57 13.46
N VAL A 314 12.39 -4.85 12.35
CA VAL A 314 11.24 -4.30 11.62
C VAL A 314 11.11 -4.97 10.27
N SER A 315 9.88 -5.30 9.91
CA SER A 315 9.50 -5.65 8.55
C SER A 315 8.20 -4.97 8.15
N LEU A 316 7.91 -4.98 6.86
CA LEU A 316 6.67 -4.47 6.30
C LEU A 316 6.02 -5.53 5.43
N ASN A 317 4.69 -5.52 5.39
CA ASN A 317 3.88 -6.24 4.42
C ASN A 317 2.93 -5.23 3.79
N MET A 318 2.83 -5.22 2.47
CA MET A 318 2.10 -4.18 1.75
C MET A 318 1.04 -4.80 0.85
N GLN A 319 -0.19 -4.31 0.93
CA GLN A 319 -1.21 -4.60 -0.06
C GLN A 319 -0.82 -3.93 -1.40
N HIS A 320 -0.71 -4.70 -2.48
CA HIS A 320 -0.06 -4.23 -3.72
C HIS A 320 -1.00 -3.48 -4.69
N ALA A 321 -2.33 -3.63 -4.57
CA ALA A 321 -3.26 -2.84 -5.40
C ALA A 321 -3.13 -1.33 -5.15
N ALA A 322 -2.71 -0.96 -3.93
CA ALA A 322 -2.56 0.41 -3.47
C ALA A 322 -1.48 1.23 -4.19
N CYS A 323 -0.33 0.61 -4.42
CA CYS A 323 0.85 1.32 -4.87
C CYS A 323 1.93 0.39 -5.40
N ASP A 324 2.79 0.98 -6.22
CA ASP A 324 4.01 0.31 -6.67
C ASP A 324 5.10 0.45 -5.60
N GLY A 325 6.09 -0.45 -5.65
CA GLY A 325 7.17 -0.48 -4.67
C GLY A 325 7.96 0.83 -4.55
N HIS A 326 7.96 1.69 -5.58
CA HIS A 326 8.63 3.00 -5.52
C HIS A 326 8.02 3.93 -4.47
N THR A 327 6.69 4.01 -4.40
CA THR A 327 5.96 4.86 -3.44
C THR A 327 6.25 4.46 -2.00
N LEU A 328 6.35 3.15 -1.73
CA LEU A 328 6.75 2.67 -0.42
C LEU A 328 8.19 3.07 -0.08
N LEU A 329 9.11 3.07 -1.05
CA LEU A 329 10.49 3.52 -0.81
C LEU A 329 10.55 4.98 -0.38
N SER A 330 9.67 5.86 -0.87
CA SER A 330 9.59 7.27 -0.43
C SER A 330 9.30 7.37 1.07
N LEU A 331 8.32 6.60 1.56
CA LEU A 331 8.01 6.50 2.99
C LEU A 331 9.18 5.91 3.78
N LEU A 332 9.78 4.82 3.30
CA LEU A 332 10.91 4.18 3.98
C LEU A 332 12.14 5.08 4.07
N ARG A 333 12.42 5.89 3.03
CA ARG A 333 13.48 6.91 3.07
C ARG A 333 13.18 7.98 4.11
N HIS A 334 11.95 8.48 4.16
CA HIS A 334 11.54 9.46 5.16
C HIS A 334 11.66 8.94 6.59
N ILE A 335 11.15 7.73 6.85
CA ILE A 335 11.31 7.04 8.14
C ILE A 335 12.80 6.92 8.48
N ARG A 336 13.63 6.47 7.53
CA ARG A 336 15.07 6.32 7.76
C ARG A 336 15.74 7.67 8.07
N SER A 337 15.40 8.75 7.38
CA SER A 337 15.96 10.08 7.68
C SER A 337 15.56 10.55 9.07
N GLU A 338 14.29 10.41 9.48
CA GLU A 338 13.89 10.83 10.81
C GLU A 338 14.53 9.99 11.93
N LEU A 339 14.65 8.67 11.72
CA LEU A 339 15.18 7.75 12.74
C LEU A 339 16.71 7.67 12.80
N VAL A 340 17.42 8.07 11.74
CA VAL A 340 18.89 8.03 11.68
C VAL A 340 19.52 9.43 11.74
N GLU A 341 18.90 10.44 11.10
CA GLU A 341 19.45 11.79 10.94
C GLU A 341 18.81 12.82 11.89
N GLY A 342 17.67 12.50 12.52
CA GLY A 342 16.95 13.36 13.47
C GLY A 342 17.71 13.75 14.75
N GLU A 343 18.98 13.37 14.89
CA GLU A 343 19.87 13.75 16.00
C GLU A 343 21.03 14.68 15.54
N GLY A 344 20.85 15.47 14.47
CA GLY A 344 21.95 16.24 13.87
C GLY A 344 21.63 17.59 13.20
N VAL A 345 20.54 18.29 13.55
CA VAL A 345 20.37 19.71 13.16
C VAL A 345 20.22 20.59 14.39
N GLY A 346 21.27 20.56 15.22
CA GLY A 346 21.67 21.67 16.06
C GLY A 346 22.88 22.35 15.42
N GLY A 347 22.63 23.35 14.57
CA GLY A 347 23.63 24.34 14.14
C GLY A 347 24.44 24.01 12.88
N GLY A 348 24.21 24.82 11.84
CA GLY A 348 25.25 25.18 10.88
C GLY A 348 25.02 24.70 9.45
N GLU A 349 24.24 25.46 8.69
CA GLU A 349 24.59 25.68 7.28
C GLU A 349 26.04 26.18 7.23
N LYS A 350 26.94 25.38 6.66
CA LYS A 350 28.09 25.91 5.94
C LYS A 350 28.15 25.21 4.60
N GLY A 351 27.65 25.92 3.60
CA GLY A 351 27.87 25.59 2.21
C GLY A 351 29.35 25.49 1.87
N ARG A 352 29.64 24.59 0.94
CA ARG A 352 30.76 24.62 0.00
C ARG A 352 30.17 24.00 -1.27
N GLY A 353 30.16 24.68 -2.42
CA GLY A 353 31.25 25.48 -2.97
C GLY A 353 31.89 24.62 -4.05
#